data_AF-A0A7W0LQG0-F1
#
_entry.id   AF-A0A7W0LQG0-F1
#
_cell.length_a   1.000
_cell.length_b   1.000
_cell.length_c   1.000
_cell.angle_alpha   90.00
_cell.angle_beta   90.00
_cell.angle_gamma   90.00
#
_symmetry.space_group_name_H-M   'P 1'
#
loop_
_entity.id
_entity.type
_entity.pdbx_description
1 polymer ?
#
loop_
_entity_poly.entity_id
_entity_poly.type
_entity_poly.pdbx_seq_one_letter_code
_entity_poly.pdbx_strand_id
1 'polypeptide(L)'
;ARFHNVRTRLLNGVTVALREVIGQRSAGRAGDGIDPMATAGVLVAMVAHVSAHRYGFEFWGIRTEDVRRSMAGMVFWSVSGQRPPT
;
A
#
# COMPACT_ATOMS: atom_id res chain seq x y z
N ALA A 1 -19.30 14.90 0.12
CA ALA A 1 -18.59 15.09 1.41
C ALA A 1 -18.74 13.91 2.38
N ARG A 2 -19.95 13.46 2.73
CA ARG A 2 -20.16 12.42 3.78
C ARG A 2 -19.43 11.08 3.53
N PHE A 3 -19.54 10.52 2.33
CA PHE A 3 -18.88 9.24 1.98
C PHE A 3 -17.35 9.34 1.88
N HIS A 4 -16.82 10.52 1.54
CA HIS A 4 -15.39 10.77 1.51
C HIS A 4 -14.80 10.67 2.92
N ASN A 5 -15.46 11.28 3.92
CA ASN A 5 -15.02 11.21 5.32
C ASN A 5 -15.11 9.79 5.91
N VAL A 6 -16.14 9.02 5.55
CA VAL A 6 -16.24 7.60 5.95
C VAL A 6 -15.09 6.80 5.35
N ARG A 7 -14.79 6.99 4.06
CA ARG A 7 -13.66 6.32 3.40
C ARG A 7 -12.34 6.63 4.09
N THR A 8 -12.07 7.91 4.39
CA THR A 8 -10.84 8.32 5.09
C THR A 8 -10.72 7.67 6.47
N ARG A 9 -11.82 7.62 7.25
CA ARG A 9 -11.81 6.95 8.56
C ARG A 9 -11.57 5.44 8.47
N LEU A 10 -12.19 4.77 7.50
CA LEU A 10 -11.98 3.34 7.27
C LEU A 10 -10.52 3.05 6.88
N LEU A 11 -9.96 3.85 5.98
CA LEU A 11 -8.56 3.71 5.57
C LEU A 11 -7.58 3.99 6.72
N ASN A 12 -7.91 4.91 7.64
CA ASN A 12 -7.07 5.18 8.80
C ASN A 12 -6.87 3.94 9.69
N GLY A 13 -7.90 3.10 9.87
CA GLY A 13 -7.75 1.85 10.61
C GLY A 13 -6.72 0.91 9.98
N VAL A 14 -6.74 0.78 8.65
CA VAL A 14 -5.75 -0.01 7.90
C VAL A 14 -4.37 0.62 7.99
N THR A 15 -4.27 1.94 7.90
CA THR A 15 -3.00 2.68 8.05
C THR A 15 -2.36 2.43 9.42
N VAL A 16 -3.17 2.51 10.49
CA VAL A 16 -2.70 2.26 11.86
C VAL A 16 -2.22 0.81 12.04
N ALA A 17 -2.92 -0.17 11.49
CA ALA A 17 -2.47 -1.56 11.54
C ALA A 17 -1.16 -1.77 10.74
N LEU A 18 -1.05 -1.16 9.55
CA LEU A 18 0.12 -1.31 8.70
C LEU A 18 1.37 -0.66 9.31
N ARG A 19 1.27 0.48 10.00
CA ARG A 19 2.43 1.08 10.70
C ARG A 19 3.00 0.15 11.78
N GLU A 20 2.17 -0.67 12.43
CA GLU A 20 2.62 -1.58 13.49
C GLU A 20 3.46 -2.71 12.89
N VAL A 21 3.01 -3.25 11.75
CA VAL A 21 3.77 -4.24 10.98
C VAL A 21 5.08 -3.65 10.46
N ILE A 22 5.05 -2.43 9.91
CA ILE A 22 6.26 -1.73 9.45
C ILE A 22 7.23 -1.55 10.62
N GLY A 23 6.77 -1.01 11.76
CA GLY A 23 7.61 -0.80 12.94
C GLY A 23 8.27 -2.08 13.46
N GLN A 24 7.58 -3.22 13.42
CA GLN A 24 8.16 -4.52 13.78
C GLN A 24 9.22 -5.02 12.79
N ARG A 25 9.16 -4.58 11.52
CA ARG A 25 10.02 -5.05 10.42
C ARG A 25 11.15 -4.07 10.07
N SER A 26 11.04 -2.80 10.47
CA SER A 26 12.02 -1.73 10.28
C SER A 26 13.26 -1.84 11.18
N ALA A 27 13.40 -2.88 11.99
CA ALA A 27 14.67 -3.16 12.67
C ALA A 27 15.76 -3.51 11.62
N GLY A 28 16.44 -2.47 11.10
CA GLY A 28 17.63 -2.53 10.26
C GLY A 28 17.40 -2.66 8.75
N ARG A 29 16.41 -2.00 8.13
CA ARG A 29 16.09 -2.15 6.68
C ARG A 29 15.62 -0.86 6.02
N ALA A 30 15.67 -0.86 4.68
CA ALA A 30 15.30 0.24 3.78
C ALA A 30 14.05 1.00 4.27
N GLY A 31 14.27 2.21 4.78
CA GLY A 31 13.31 2.93 5.61
C GLY A 31 13.93 3.54 6.89
N ASP A 32 15.21 3.27 7.18
CA ASP A 32 15.97 3.97 8.22
C ASP A 32 15.89 5.50 7.99
N GLY A 33 15.01 6.17 8.74
CA GLY A 33 14.78 7.62 8.68
C GLY A 33 13.43 8.09 8.14
N ILE A 34 12.55 7.20 7.64
CA ILE A 34 11.19 7.58 7.21
C ILE A 34 10.18 7.13 8.26
N ASP A 35 9.26 8.04 8.63
CA ASP A 35 8.17 7.75 9.58
C ASP A 35 7.33 6.54 9.11
N PRO A 36 7.25 5.46 9.89
CA PRO A 36 6.42 4.29 9.59
C PRO A 36 4.95 4.62 9.30
N MET A 37 4.41 5.65 9.95
CA MET A 37 3.03 6.10 9.73
C MET A 37 2.87 6.77 8.36
N ALA A 38 3.84 7.58 7.94
CA ALA A 38 3.86 8.19 6.61
C ALA A 38 3.95 7.11 5.52
N THR A 39 4.85 6.14 5.69
CA THR A 39 4.99 4.99 4.77
C THR A 39 3.67 4.20 4.68
N ALA A 40 3.06 3.88 5.82
CA ALA A 40 1.78 3.18 5.85
C ALA A 40 0.67 3.98 5.14
N GLY A 41 0.60 5.29 5.38
CA GLY A 41 -0.41 6.16 4.77
C GLY A 41 -0.30 6.22 3.25
N VAL A 42 0.92 6.36 2.73
CA VAL A 42 1.19 6.35 1.28
C VAL A 42 0.79 5.02 0.66
N LEU A 43 1.21 3.89 1.24
CA LEU A 43 0.89 2.56 0.72
C LEU A 43 -0.63 2.31 0.68
N VAL A 44 -1.35 2.63 1.76
CA VAL A 44 -2.81 2.46 1.83
C VAL A 44 -3.51 3.35 0.81
N ALA A 45 -3.11 4.61 0.69
CA ALA A 45 -3.69 5.54 -0.29
C ALA A 45 -3.46 5.04 -1.73
N MET A 46 -2.25 4.59 -2.04
CA MET A 46 -1.89 4.11 -3.36
C MET A 46 -2.66 2.82 -3.72
N VAL A 47 -2.71 1.84 -2.81
CA VAL A 47 -3.48 0.60 -3.00
C VAL A 47 -4.96 0.91 -3.19
N ALA A 48 -5.55 1.78 -2.36
CA ALA A 48 -6.95 2.16 -2.50
C ALA A 48 -7.24 2.85 -3.84
N HIS A 49 -6.35 3.75 -4.28
CA HIS A 49 -6.50 4.46 -5.54
C HIS A 49 -6.37 3.53 -6.75
N VAL A 50 -5.33 2.70 -6.79
CA VAL A 50 -5.10 1.73 -7.88
C VAL A 50 -6.22 0.69 -7.94
N SER A 51 -6.67 0.19 -6.79
CA SER A 51 -7.80 -0.75 -6.73
C SER A 51 -9.09 -0.15 -7.30
N ALA A 52 -9.34 1.15 -7.06
CA ALA A 52 -10.49 1.85 -7.63
C ALA A 52 -10.36 2.04 -9.16
N HIS A 53 -9.14 2.14 -9.68
CA HIS A 53 -8.85 2.34 -11.11
C HIS A 53 -8.48 1.05 -11.87
N ARG A 54 -8.56 -0.13 -11.23
CA ARG A 54 -8.07 -1.41 -11.79
C ARG A 54 -8.60 -1.75 -13.19
N TYR A 55 -9.86 -1.45 -13.49
CA TYR A 55 -10.44 -1.69 -14.83
C TYR A 55 -10.03 -0.63 -15.86
N GLY A 56 -9.68 0.58 -15.42
CA GLY A 56 -9.09 1.60 -16.30
C GLY A 56 -7.73 1.16 -16.84
N PHE A 57 -6.98 0.36 -16.07
CA PHE A 57 -5.74 -0.24 -16.55
C PHE A 57 -5.97 -1.31 -17.63
N GLU A 58 -7.08 -2.05 -17.60
CA GLU A 58 -7.42 -3.00 -18.67
C GLU A 58 -7.68 -2.28 -19.99
N PHE A 59 -8.32 -1.12 -19.95
CA PHE A 59 -8.51 -0.27 -21.13
C PHE A 59 -7.18 0.17 -21.76
N TRP A 60 -6.11 0.33 -20.96
CA TRP A 60 -4.76 0.61 -21.45
C TRP A 60 -3.92 -0.64 -21.72
N GLY A 61 -4.55 -1.83 -21.74
CA GLY A 61 -3.90 -3.09 -22.08
C GLY A 61 -3.11 -3.74 -20.93
N ILE A 62 -3.25 -3.26 -19.69
CA ILE A 62 -2.61 -3.87 -18.51
C ILE A 62 -3.62 -4.80 -17.84
N ARG A 63 -3.27 -6.09 -17.72
CA ARG A 63 -4.19 -7.06 -17.11
C ARG A 63 -4.38 -6.76 -15.62
N THR A 64 -5.60 -6.89 -15.12
CA THR A 64 -5.90 -6.69 -13.68
C THR A 64 -5.02 -7.55 -12.77
N GLU A 65 -4.66 -8.77 -13.19
CA GLU A 65 -3.76 -9.64 -12.41
C GLU A 65 -2.34 -9.08 -12.28
N ASP A 66 -1.82 -8.44 -13.34
CA ASP A 66 -0.49 -7.82 -13.32
C ASP A 66 -0.49 -6.58 -12.40
N VAL A 67 -1.59 -5.80 -12.41
CA VAL A 67 -1.79 -4.68 -11.47
C VAL A 67 -1.83 -5.20 -10.03
N ARG A 68 -2.56 -6.29 -9.77
CA ARG A 68 -2.63 -6.92 -8.44
C ARG A 68 -1.26 -7.39 -7.96
N ARG A 69 -0.51 -8.08 -8.82
CA ARG A 69 0.85 -8.56 -8.51
C ARG A 69 1.81 -7.40 -8.24
N SER A 70 1.71 -6.32 -9.02
CA SER A 70 2.52 -5.11 -8.82
C SER A 70 2.24 -4.45 -7.46
N MET A 71 0.97 -4.28 -7.08
CA MET A 71 0.60 -3.75 -5.75
C MET A 71 1.13 -4.63 -4.62
N ALA A 72 0.97 -5.95 -4.72
CA ALA A 72 1.47 -6.89 -3.72
C ALA A 72 3.00 -6.82 -3.58
N GLY A 73 3.71 -6.72 -4.71
CA GLY A 73 5.16 -6.58 -4.72
C GLY A 73 5.64 -5.29 -4.06
N MET A 74 5.00 -4.15 -4.35
CA MET A 74 5.32 -2.87 -3.71
C MET A 74 5.09 -2.90 -2.20
N VAL A 75 3.94 -3.41 -1.74
CA VAL A 75 3.66 -3.55 -0.30
C VAL A 75 4.66 -4.48 0.36
N PHE A 76 4.92 -5.66 -0.24
CA PHE A 76 5.87 -6.63 0.33
C PHE A 76 7.27 -6.03 0.45
N TRP A 77 7.78 -5.41 -0.60
CA TRP A 77 9.11 -4.82 -0.61
C TRP A 77 9.23 -3.67 0.38
N SER A 78 8.26 -2.75 0.41
CA SER A 78 8.28 -1.59 1.32
C SER A 78 8.15 -1.99 2.80
N VAL A 79 7.46 -3.08 3.12
CA VAL A 79 7.31 -3.55 4.51
C VAL A 79 8.47 -4.44 4.95
N SER A 80 8.96 -5.30 4.06
CA SER A 80 9.94 -6.33 4.42
C SER A 80 11.40 -5.94 4.12
N GLY A 81 11.61 -4.99 3.20
CA GLY A 81 12.93 -4.71 2.60
C GLY A 81 13.45 -5.84 1.70
N GLN A 82 12.67 -6.89 1.46
CA GLN A 82 13.06 -8.05 0.68
C GLN A 82 12.50 -7.97 -0.74
N ARG A 83 13.21 -8.56 -1.70
CA ARG A 83 12.68 -8.71 -3.06
C ARG A 83 11.40 -9.58 -3.00
N PRO A 84 10.29 -9.15 -3.63
CA PRO A 84 9.08 -9.96 -3.67
C PRO A 84 9.34 -11.33 -4.29
N PRO A 85 8.77 -12.42 -3.73
CA PRO A 85 8.84 -13.73 -4.36
C PRO A 85 8.12 -13.67 -5.72
N THR A 86 8.73 -14.33 -6.72
CA THR A 86 8.17 -14.49 -8.08
C THR A 86 7.02 -15.47 -8.11
#